data_AF-A0A811TCZ3-F1
#
_entry.id   AF-A0A811TCZ3-F1
#
_cell.length_a   1.000
_cell.length_b   1.000
_cell.length_c   1.000
_cell.angle_alpha   90.00
_cell.angle_beta   90.00
_cell.angle_gamma   90.00
#
_symmetry.space_group_name_H-M   'P 1'
#
loop_
_entity.id
_entity.type
_entity.pdbx_description
1 polymer ?
#
loop_
_entity_poly.entity_id
_entity_poly.type
_entity_poly.pdbx_seq_one_letter_code
_entity_poly.pdbx_strand_id
1 'polypeptide(L)'
;MVEELAEQLDDINLSVWIDKWNCVPGEKWQQAITKGLEHAMSCAVCISKQTPQGWFREEIEHAINRQTKDDSFHVIPVLLPDADASNVDKFLELRTWVDFAGGIEDERAFYELVCGIKGKPPGRWNRKDPKCDNVQILIDTKIKLEYIKECHDTGIIFKEVAIEYQRKVLDKLI
;
A
#
# COMPACT_ATOMS: atom_id res chain seq x y z
N MET A 1 4.98 -1.52 11.07
CA MET A 1 5.39 -0.70 9.91
C MET A 1 5.09 -1.35 8.58
N VAL A 2 5.76 -2.44 8.17
CA VAL A 2 5.41 -3.09 6.88
C VAL A 2 3.98 -3.66 6.92
N GLU A 3 3.59 -4.27 8.03
CA GLU A 3 2.22 -4.76 8.26
C GLU A 3 1.20 -3.63 8.30
N GLU A 4 1.45 -2.55 9.07
CA GLU A 4 0.60 -1.33 9.07
C GLU A 4 0.41 -0.73 7.67
N LEU A 5 1.48 -0.66 6.85
CA LEU A 5 1.39 -0.19 5.48
C LEU A 5 0.56 -1.16 4.60
N ALA A 6 0.68 -2.47 4.83
CA ALA A 6 -0.13 -3.47 4.15
C ALA A 6 -1.62 -3.32 4.51
N GLU A 7 -1.96 -3.05 5.76
CA GLU A 7 -3.33 -2.78 6.22
C GLU A 7 -3.91 -1.55 5.51
N GLN A 8 -3.17 -0.45 5.47
CA GLN A 8 -3.61 0.78 4.77
C GLN A 8 -3.86 0.55 3.27
N LEU A 9 -3.04 -0.29 2.63
CA LEU A 9 -3.23 -0.66 1.22
C LEU A 9 -4.43 -1.60 1.03
N ASP A 10 -4.68 -2.53 1.95
CA ASP A 10 -5.83 -3.43 1.92
C ASP A 10 -7.16 -2.67 2.15
N ASP A 11 -7.15 -1.67 3.04
CA ASP A 11 -8.30 -0.79 3.32
C ASP A 11 -8.83 -0.07 2.07
N ILE A 12 -7.94 0.21 1.11
CA ILE A 12 -8.26 0.83 -0.19
C ILE A 12 -8.55 -0.19 -1.30
N ASN A 13 -8.78 -1.45 -0.94
CA ASN A 13 -9.04 -2.60 -1.80
C ASN A 13 -7.89 -2.93 -2.78
N LEU A 14 -6.64 -2.70 -2.39
CA LEU A 14 -5.50 -3.31 -3.07
C LEU A 14 -5.21 -4.65 -2.41
N SER A 15 -5.25 -5.74 -3.16
CA SER A 15 -4.91 -7.06 -2.62
C SER A 15 -3.41 -7.11 -2.27
N VAL A 16 -3.10 -7.14 -0.98
CA VAL A 16 -1.73 -7.20 -0.49
C VAL A 16 -1.35 -8.64 -0.14
N TRP A 17 -0.11 -9.00 -0.45
CA TRP A 17 0.51 -10.24 -0.01
C TRP A 17 1.67 -9.91 0.92
N ILE A 18 1.65 -10.43 2.14
CA ILE A 18 2.80 -10.42 3.06
C ILE A 18 2.94 -11.79 3.74
N ASP A 19 4.17 -12.11 4.15
CA ASP A 19 4.49 -13.40 4.77
C ASP A 19 3.61 -13.70 6.00
N LYS A 20 3.42 -12.72 6.88
CA LYS A 20 2.60 -12.84 8.09
C LYS A 20 1.15 -13.23 7.84
N TRP A 21 0.58 -12.82 6.70
CA TRP A 21 -0.83 -13.04 6.38
C TRP A 21 -1.05 -14.28 5.52
N ASN A 22 -0.06 -14.61 4.67
CA ASN A 22 -0.25 -15.57 3.60
C ASN A 22 0.60 -16.84 3.75
N CYS A 23 1.65 -16.85 4.58
CA CYS A 23 2.42 -18.07 4.82
C CYS A 23 1.71 -18.96 5.83
N VAL A 24 1.44 -20.22 5.45
CA VAL A 24 0.91 -21.22 6.38
C VAL A 24 2.02 -21.63 7.36
N PRO A 25 1.77 -21.65 8.68
CA PRO A 25 2.75 -22.12 9.64
C PRO A 25 3.23 -23.56 9.32
N GLY A 26 4.54 -23.72 9.17
CA GLY A 26 5.17 -24.99 8.81
C GLY A 26 5.50 -25.16 7.32
N GLU A 27 5.02 -24.27 6.44
CA GLU A 27 5.46 -24.23 5.05
C GLU A 27 6.87 -23.63 4.89
N LYS A 28 7.51 -23.97 3.77
CA LYS A 28 8.74 -23.30 3.36
C LYS A 28 8.40 -21.89 2.89
N TRP A 29 8.55 -20.92 3.79
CA TRP A 29 8.24 -19.50 3.57
C TRP A 29 8.87 -18.94 2.27
N GLN A 30 10.05 -19.40 1.87
CA GLN A 30 10.69 -19.02 0.59
C GLN A 30 9.81 -19.34 -0.63
N GLN A 31 9.23 -20.54 -0.67
CA GLN A 31 8.36 -20.94 -1.78
C GLN A 31 7.06 -20.12 -1.80
N ALA A 32 6.59 -19.69 -0.64
CA ALA A 32 5.42 -18.82 -0.54
C ALA A 32 5.72 -17.42 -1.10
N ILE A 33 6.90 -16.85 -0.79
CA ILE A 33 7.36 -15.57 -1.36
C ILE A 33 7.45 -15.67 -2.88
N THR A 34 8.11 -16.69 -3.43
CA THR A 34 8.24 -16.85 -4.88
C THR A 34 6.86 -16.90 -5.56
N LYS A 35 5.91 -17.66 -5.00
CA LYS A 35 4.54 -17.72 -5.52
C LYS A 35 3.81 -16.38 -5.42
N GLY A 36 3.94 -15.67 -4.31
CA GLY A 36 3.38 -14.32 -4.15
C GLY A 36 3.94 -13.37 -5.20
N LEU A 37 5.25 -13.43 -5.41
CA LEU A 37 5.96 -12.63 -6.40
C LEU A 37 5.54 -12.96 -7.84
N GLU A 38 5.23 -14.21 -8.18
CA GLU A 38 4.75 -14.62 -9.51
C GLU A 38 3.35 -14.09 -9.84
N HIS A 39 2.46 -14.00 -8.85
CA HIS A 39 1.07 -13.59 -9.06
C HIS A 39 0.83 -12.10 -8.83
N ALA A 40 1.78 -11.40 -8.21
CA ALA A 40 1.68 -9.97 -7.95
C ALA A 40 1.80 -9.13 -9.23
N MET A 41 1.11 -7.99 -9.25
CA MET A 41 1.24 -6.95 -10.29
C MET A 41 2.35 -5.94 -9.95
N SER A 42 2.74 -5.85 -8.68
CA SER A 42 3.80 -4.96 -8.21
C SER A 42 4.46 -5.55 -6.98
N CYS A 43 5.73 -5.24 -6.77
CA CYS A 43 6.52 -5.64 -5.62
C CYS A 43 7.10 -4.39 -4.96
N ALA A 44 6.60 -4.07 -3.76
CA ALA A 44 7.20 -3.04 -2.92
C ALA A 44 8.37 -3.64 -2.13
N VAL A 45 9.56 -3.08 -2.30
CA VAL A 45 10.77 -3.48 -1.58
C VAL A 45 10.98 -2.50 -0.43
N CYS A 46 10.53 -2.88 0.77
CA CYS A 46 10.67 -2.07 1.96
C CYS A 46 12.10 -2.14 2.50
N ILE A 47 12.75 -0.98 2.60
CA ILE A 47 14.15 -0.82 3.01
C ILE A 47 14.16 -0.08 4.35
N SER A 48 14.94 -0.60 5.28
CA SER A 48 15.14 -0.10 6.65
C SER A 48 16.61 -0.26 7.06
N LYS A 49 16.99 0.20 8.25
CA LYS A 49 18.33 -0.09 8.80
C LYS A 49 18.62 -1.58 8.98
N GLN A 50 17.58 -2.39 9.16
CA GLN A 50 17.69 -3.82 9.46
C GLN A 50 17.45 -4.70 8.22
N THR A 51 17.42 -4.11 7.02
CA THR A 51 17.18 -4.88 5.79
C THR A 51 18.23 -5.98 5.66
N PRO A 52 17.83 -7.27 5.64
CA PRO A 52 18.77 -8.37 5.63
C PRO A 52 19.65 -8.34 4.38
N GLN A 53 20.96 -8.45 4.57
CA GLN A 53 21.90 -8.67 3.47
C GLN A 53 22.07 -10.18 3.25
N GLY A 54 21.85 -10.67 2.03
CA GLY A 54 21.91 -12.11 1.71
C GLY A 54 20.76 -12.54 0.80
N TRP A 55 20.04 -13.61 1.16
CA TRP A 55 18.96 -14.23 0.36
C TRP A 55 17.88 -13.24 -0.11
N PHE A 56 17.62 -12.17 0.66
CA PHE A 56 16.67 -11.12 0.29
C PHE A 56 17.06 -10.44 -1.03
N ARG A 57 18.36 -10.40 -1.33
CA ARG A 57 18.90 -9.92 -2.61
C ARG A 57 18.51 -10.81 -3.79
N GLU A 58 18.48 -12.14 -3.62
CA GLU A 58 18.11 -13.06 -4.71
C GLU A 58 16.65 -12.87 -5.11
N GLU A 59 15.75 -12.65 -4.15
CA GLU A 59 14.33 -12.37 -4.43
C GLU A 59 14.15 -10.99 -5.08
N ILE A 60 14.89 -9.96 -4.64
CA ILE A 60 14.90 -8.65 -5.30
C ILE A 60 15.42 -8.79 -6.73
N GLU A 61 16.53 -9.52 -6.95
CA GLU A 61 17.08 -9.77 -8.27
C GLU A 61 16.09 -10.53 -9.16
N HIS A 62 15.34 -11.49 -8.60
CA HIS A 62 14.28 -12.20 -9.31
C HIS A 62 13.13 -11.26 -9.71
N ALA A 63 12.66 -10.40 -8.79
CA ALA A 63 11.64 -9.40 -9.07
C ALA A 63 12.09 -8.42 -10.18
N ILE A 64 13.34 -7.97 -10.13
CA ILE A 64 13.92 -7.07 -11.13
C ILE A 64 14.04 -7.78 -12.49
N ASN A 65 14.48 -9.03 -12.52
CA ASN A 65 14.55 -9.83 -13.74
C ASN A 65 13.15 -10.16 -14.31
N ARG A 66 12.12 -10.23 -13.47
CA ARG A 66 10.73 -10.31 -13.95
C ARG A 66 10.33 -8.99 -14.61
N GLN A 67 10.59 -7.86 -13.97
CA GLN A 67 10.26 -6.53 -14.50
C GLN A 67 10.91 -6.28 -15.88
N THR A 68 12.11 -6.79 -16.15
CA THR A 68 12.73 -6.64 -17.48
C THR A 68 12.06 -7.47 -18.58
N LYS A 69 11.21 -8.44 -18.22
CA LYS A 69 10.47 -9.32 -19.13
C LYS A 69 8.99 -8.95 -19.23
N ASP A 70 8.47 -8.25 -18.24
CA ASP A 70 7.07 -7.87 -18.07
C ASP A 70 7.00 -6.41 -17.62
N ASP A 71 6.81 -5.50 -18.58
CA ASP A 71 6.71 -4.06 -18.34
C ASP A 71 5.49 -3.68 -17.48
N SER A 72 4.52 -4.60 -17.30
CA SER A 72 3.36 -4.37 -16.45
C SER A 72 3.63 -4.66 -14.96
N PHE A 73 4.77 -5.30 -14.66
CA PHE A 73 5.20 -5.62 -13.31
C PHE A 73 6.14 -4.55 -12.75
N HIS A 74 5.74 -3.92 -11.66
CA HIS A 74 6.50 -2.80 -11.07
C HIS A 74 7.26 -3.21 -9.81
N VAL A 75 8.58 -3.02 -9.79
CA VAL A 75 9.39 -3.07 -8.57
C VAL A 75 9.55 -1.66 -8.02
N ILE A 76 9.08 -1.43 -6.80
CA ILE A 76 8.97 -0.12 -6.15
C ILE A 76 9.83 -0.12 -4.88
N PRO A 77 11.00 0.55 -4.87
CA PRO A 77 11.74 0.74 -3.62
C PRO A 77 10.95 1.65 -2.67
N VAL A 78 10.84 1.24 -1.41
CA VAL A 78 10.13 1.97 -0.35
C VAL A 78 11.08 2.18 0.83
N LEU A 79 11.52 3.41 1.06
CA LEU A 79 12.37 3.76 2.19
C LEU A 79 11.51 3.98 3.43
N LEU A 80 11.72 3.20 4.48
CA LEU A 80 11.06 3.38 5.77
C LEU A 80 11.77 4.48 6.60
N PRO A 81 11.14 5.05 7.65
CA PRO A 81 11.70 6.14 8.47
C PRO A 81 13.14 5.98 8.95
N ASP A 82 13.57 4.74 9.17
CA ASP A 82 14.89 4.41 9.65
C ASP A 82 15.83 3.91 8.55
N ALA A 83 15.43 3.98 7.28
CA ALA A 83 16.24 3.53 6.15
C ALA A 83 17.57 4.29 6.07
N ASP A 84 18.62 3.55 5.73
CA ASP A 84 19.88 4.13 5.30
C ASP A 84 19.92 4.03 3.77
N ALA A 85 20.14 5.15 3.07
CA ALA A 85 20.25 5.14 1.61
C ALA A 85 21.39 4.23 1.12
N SER A 86 22.41 3.97 1.95
CA SER A 86 23.45 2.98 1.65
C SER A 86 22.97 1.52 1.68
N ASN A 87 21.79 1.25 2.26
CA ASN A 87 21.14 -0.06 2.20
C ASN A 87 20.32 -0.26 0.91
N VAL A 88 20.19 0.77 0.08
CA VAL A 88 19.57 0.64 -1.24
C VAL A 88 20.56 -0.11 -2.13
N ASP A 89 20.14 -1.29 -2.62
CA ASP A 89 20.95 -2.04 -3.58
C ASP A 89 21.18 -1.20 -4.86
N LYS A 90 22.35 -1.34 -5.49
CA LYS A 90 22.69 -0.68 -6.76
C LYS A 90 21.65 -0.89 -7.85
N PHE A 91 20.94 -2.01 -7.83
CA PHE A 91 19.86 -2.25 -8.78
C PHE A 91 18.63 -1.35 -8.54
N LEU A 92 18.40 -0.96 -7.28
CA LEU A 92 17.32 -0.05 -6.89
C LEU A 92 17.74 1.43 -7.05
N GLU A 93 19.03 1.76 -7.06
CA GLU A 93 19.55 3.12 -7.34
C GLU A 93 19.09 3.68 -8.70
N LEU A 94 18.82 2.80 -9.67
CA LEU A 94 18.35 3.19 -11.01
C LEU A 94 16.83 3.41 -11.09
N ARG A 95 16.11 3.30 -9.97
CA ARG A 95 14.65 3.41 -9.88
C ARG A 95 14.26 4.56 -8.98
N THR A 96 13.12 5.19 -9.29
CA THR A 96 12.49 6.13 -8.35
C THR A 96 11.97 5.35 -7.14
N TRP A 97 12.17 5.90 -5.95
CA TRP A 97 11.68 5.32 -4.69
C TRP A 97 10.55 6.16 -4.10
N VAL A 98 9.81 5.54 -3.18
CA VAL A 98 8.89 6.23 -2.27
C VAL A 98 9.60 6.41 -0.93
N ASP A 99 9.55 7.61 -0.38
CA ASP A 99 10.27 7.96 0.85
C ASP A 99 9.29 8.22 2.01
N PHE A 100 9.26 7.30 2.98
CA PHE A 100 8.52 7.45 4.23
C PHE A 100 9.41 7.96 5.38
N ALA A 101 10.49 8.70 5.12
CA ALA A 101 11.30 9.34 6.17
C ALA A 101 10.46 10.14 7.20
N GLY A 102 9.34 10.72 6.75
CA GLY A 102 8.38 11.45 7.59
C GLY A 102 7.48 10.59 8.49
N GLY A 103 7.53 9.27 8.38
CA GLY A 103 6.60 8.33 9.04
C GLY A 103 5.67 7.65 8.04
N ILE A 104 5.04 6.55 8.44
CA ILE A 104 4.08 5.81 7.60
C ILE A 104 2.78 6.61 7.35
N GLU A 105 2.49 7.59 8.19
CA GLU A 105 1.33 8.50 8.07
C GLU A 105 1.56 9.62 7.03
N ASP A 106 2.68 9.59 6.31
CA ASP A 106 2.95 10.57 5.24
C ASP A 106 1.99 10.33 4.06
N GLU A 107 0.92 11.12 4.00
CA GLU A 107 -0.10 11.13 2.94
C GLU A 107 0.51 11.17 1.53
N ARG A 108 1.61 11.91 1.36
CA ARG A 108 2.25 12.05 0.05
C ARG A 108 3.01 10.79 -0.32
N ALA A 109 3.80 10.25 0.60
CA ALA A 109 4.53 9.01 0.36
C ALA A 109 3.56 7.86 0.09
N PHE A 110 2.47 7.77 0.87
CA PHE A 110 1.42 6.78 0.64
C PHE A 110 0.76 6.93 -0.74
N TYR A 111 0.42 8.16 -1.15
CA TYR A 111 -0.11 8.44 -2.49
C TYR A 111 0.88 8.06 -3.61
N GLU A 112 2.16 8.39 -3.46
CA GLU A 112 3.22 8.03 -4.41
C GLU A 112 3.37 6.50 -4.52
N LEU A 113 3.26 5.76 -3.42
CA LEU A 113 3.24 4.29 -3.43
C LEU A 113 2.03 3.74 -4.18
N VAL A 114 0.83 4.25 -3.92
CA VAL A 114 -0.39 3.82 -4.62
C VAL A 114 -0.29 4.10 -6.12
N CYS A 115 0.32 5.23 -6.51
CA CYS A 115 0.60 5.55 -7.90
C CYS A 115 1.57 4.55 -8.54
N GLY A 116 2.65 4.21 -7.84
CA GLY A 116 3.61 3.19 -8.26
C GLY A 116 2.95 1.83 -8.46
N ILE A 117 2.14 1.37 -7.51
CA ILE A 117 1.41 0.09 -7.58
C ILE A 117 0.46 0.07 -8.79
N LYS A 118 -0.17 1.22 -9.11
CA LYS A 118 -1.08 1.36 -10.25
C LYS A 118 -0.37 1.64 -11.58
N GLY A 119 0.96 1.76 -11.59
CA GLY A 119 1.75 2.11 -12.78
C GLY A 119 1.42 3.50 -13.34
N LYS A 120 1.04 4.47 -12.49
CA LYS A 120 0.65 5.83 -12.90
C LYS A 120 1.64 6.85 -12.33
N PRO A 121 1.98 7.91 -13.07
CA PRO A 121 2.80 8.98 -12.51
C PRO A 121 1.99 9.74 -11.43
N PRO A 122 2.61 10.12 -10.29
CA PRO A 122 1.91 10.83 -9.21
C PRO A 122 1.46 12.24 -9.60
N GLY A 123 2.11 12.85 -10.61
CA GLY A 123 1.85 14.22 -11.02
C GLY A 123 2.45 15.25 -10.06
N ARG A 124 2.05 16.52 -10.19
CA ARG A 124 2.46 17.55 -9.24
C ARG A 124 1.68 17.36 -7.95
N TRP A 125 2.39 17.14 -6.84
CA TRP A 125 1.76 17.10 -5.52
C TRP A 125 1.00 18.40 -5.25
N ASN A 126 -0.29 18.29 -5.03
CA ASN A 126 -1.14 19.40 -4.65
C ASN A 126 -2.11 18.90 -3.58
N ARG A 127 -1.88 19.31 -2.33
CA ARG A 127 -2.69 18.93 -1.16
C ARG A 127 -4.14 19.46 -1.22
N LYS A 128 -4.49 20.19 -2.27
CA LYS A 128 -5.85 20.68 -2.55
C LYS A 128 -6.45 20.02 -3.80
N ASP A 129 -5.74 19.05 -4.39
CA ASP A 129 -6.19 18.33 -5.57
C ASP A 129 -6.95 17.08 -5.13
N PRO A 130 -8.23 16.95 -5.49
CA PRO A 130 -9.09 15.87 -5.01
C PRO A 130 -8.54 14.49 -5.32
N LYS A 131 -7.62 14.31 -6.29
CA LYS A 131 -7.00 13.00 -6.57
C LYS A 131 -6.06 12.48 -5.48
N CYS A 132 -5.36 13.35 -4.77
CA CYS A 132 -4.54 12.99 -3.62
C CYS A 132 -5.41 12.77 -2.37
N ASP A 133 -6.46 13.59 -2.23
CA ASP A 133 -7.40 13.47 -1.12
C ASP A 133 -8.33 12.25 -1.27
N ASN A 134 -8.62 11.81 -2.49
CA ASN A 134 -9.61 10.76 -2.76
C ASN A 134 -9.29 9.45 -2.05
N VAL A 135 -8.03 9.06 -1.87
CA VAL A 135 -7.74 7.78 -1.21
C VAL A 135 -8.09 7.86 0.27
N GLN A 136 -7.56 8.84 1.00
CA GLN A 136 -7.88 9.01 2.42
C GLN A 136 -9.34 9.40 2.65
N ILE A 137 -9.92 10.26 1.81
CA ILE A 137 -11.34 10.62 1.87
C ILE A 137 -12.21 9.39 1.62
N LEU A 138 -11.86 8.51 0.67
CA LEU A 138 -12.61 7.27 0.43
C LEU A 138 -12.50 6.30 1.60
N ILE A 139 -11.31 6.15 2.21
CA ILE A 139 -11.12 5.36 3.44
C ILE A 139 -11.98 5.94 4.57
N ASP A 140 -11.81 7.22 4.90
CA ASP A 140 -12.56 7.90 5.97
C ASP A 140 -14.07 7.83 5.74
N THR A 141 -14.50 7.92 4.48
CA THR A 141 -15.90 7.80 4.10
C THR A 141 -16.39 6.37 4.29
N LYS A 142 -15.62 5.37 3.84
CA LYS A 142 -15.95 3.95 4.03
C LYS A 142 -16.10 3.64 5.52
N ILE A 143 -15.15 4.07 6.36
CA ILE A 143 -15.20 3.92 7.82
C ILE A 143 -16.48 4.57 8.40
N LYS A 144 -16.78 5.81 8.03
CA LYS A 144 -18.00 6.51 8.50
C LYS A 144 -19.29 5.80 8.07
N LEU A 145 -19.32 5.26 6.86
CA LEU A 145 -20.48 4.54 6.31
C LEU A 145 -20.64 3.15 6.94
N GLU A 146 -19.55 2.48 7.32
CA GLU A 146 -19.57 1.23 8.07
C GLU A 146 -20.06 1.46 9.50
N TYR A 147 -19.54 2.50 10.17
CA TYR A 147 -19.99 2.88 11.51
C TYR A 147 -21.48 3.23 11.57
N ILE A 148 -21.98 4.03 10.62
CA ILE A 148 -23.41 4.39 10.61
C ILE A 148 -24.30 3.18 10.37
N LYS A 149 -23.82 2.21 9.57
CA LYS A 149 -24.51 0.94 9.35
C LYS A 149 -24.57 0.11 10.63
N GLU A 150 -23.46 0.00 11.36
CA GLU A 150 -23.42 -0.68 12.65
C GLU A 150 -24.35 -0.02 13.67
N CYS A 151 -24.37 1.31 13.78
CA CYS A 151 -25.29 2.03 14.66
C CYS A 151 -26.77 1.75 14.32
N HIS A 152 -27.10 1.63 13.04
CA HIS A 152 -28.45 1.26 12.63
C HIS A 152 -28.77 -0.19 13.01
N ASP A 153 -27.88 -1.13 12.69
CA ASP A 153 -28.11 -2.56 12.90
C ASP A 153 -28.20 -2.92 14.39
N THR A 154 -27.53 -2.16 15.26
CA THR A 154 -27.60 -2.26 16.72
C THR A 154 -28.77 -1.47 17.34
N GLY A 155 -29.56 -0.76 16.54
CA GLY A 155 -30.73 0.01 16.99
C GLY A 155 -30.39 1.32 17.73
N ILE A 156 -29.15 1.79 17.64
CA ILE A 156 -28.71 3.08 18.21
C ILE A 156 -29.36 4.25 17.47
N ILE A 157 -29.55 4.11 16.16
CA ILE A 157 -30.20 5.12 15.31
C ILE A 157 -31.30 4.51 14.45
N PHE A 158 -32.30 5.32 14.12
CA PHE A 158 -33.35 4.94 13.18
C PHE A 158 -32.83 4.92 11.74
N LYS A 159 -33.48 4.12 10.89
CA LYS A 159 -33.14 3.94 9.47
C LYS A 159 -33.14 5.26 8.70
N GLU A 160 -34.06 6.16 9.01
CA GLU A 160 -34.20 7.47 8.37
C GLU A 160 -32.95 8.34 8.63
N VAL A 161 -32.42 8.29 9.85
CA VAL A 161 -31.20 9.02 10.26
C VAL A 161 -29.98 8.45 9.53
N ALA A 162 -29.89 7.12 9.42
CA ALA A 162 -28.81 6.46 8.67
C ALA A 162 -28.83 6.85 7.18
N ILE A 163 -30.01 6.85 6.54
CA ILE A 163 -30.17 7.24 5.13
C ILE A 163 -29.78 8.72 4.91
N GLU A 164 -30.19 9.62 5.80
CA GLU A 164 -29.85 11.04 5.69
C GLU A 164 -28.34 11.26 5.82
N TYR A 165 -27.69 10.57 6.76
CA TYR A 165 -26.25 10.64 6.93
C TYR A 165 -25.50 10.11 5.71
N GLN A 166 -25.90 8.94 5.18
CA GLN A 166 -25.32 8.36 3.98
C GLN A 166 -25.40 9.32 2.79
N ARG A 167 -26.55 9.97 2.57
CA ARG A 167 -26.71 10.99 1.52
C ARG A 167 -25.76 12.17 1.70
N LYS A 168 -25.72 12.76 2.91
CA LYS A 168 -24.81 13.89 3.20
C LYS A 168 -23.34 13.56 3.02
N VAL A 169 -22.95 12.31 3.26
CA VAL A 169 -21.58 11.83 3.05
C VAL A 169 -21.30 11.65 1.56
N LEU A 170 -22.21 11.03 0.81
CA LEU A 170 -22.07 10.84 -0.64
C LEU A 170 -22.10 12.17 -1.42
N ASP A 171 -22.93 13.13 -1.03
CA ASP A 171 -23.02 14.46 -1.65
C ASP A 171 -21.72 15.29 -1.50
N LYS A 172 -20.84 14.92 -0.56
CA LYS A 172 -19.53 15.56 -0.39
C LYS A 172 -18.45 14.93 -1.28
N LEU A 173 -18.74 13.79 -1.90
CA LEU A 173 -17.81 13.04 -2.75
C LEU A 173 -18.02 13.28 -4.26
N ILE A 174 -19.19 13.78 -4.66
CA ILE A 174 -19.63 13.95 -6.06
C ILE A 174 -19.76 15.44 -6.38
#